data_AF-A0A350MRC8-F1
#
_entry.id   AF-A0A350MRC8-F1
#
_cell.length_a   1.000
_cell.length_b   1.000
_cell.length_c   1.000
_cell.angle_alpha   90.00
_cell.angle_beta   90.00
_cell.angle_gamma   90.00
#
_symmetry.space_group_name_H-M   'P 1'
#
loop_
_entity.id
_entity.type
_entity.pdbx_description
1 polymer ?
#
loop_
_entity_poly.entity_id
_entity_poly.type
_entity_poly.pdbx_seq_one_letter_code
_entity_poly.pdbx_strand_id
1 'polypeptide(L)'
;MNQDRTERIRENNAETITWILGTTGEAKEKTKSYILDHGIKAFLLHYKSLELATEDNEKIGVLKRVIKTFDGDIETINFGDMDEGC
;
A
#
# COMPACT_ATOMS: atom_id res chain seq x y z
N MET A 1 -0.28 3.01 24.09
CA MET A 1 -1.61 2.88 23.48
C MET A 1 -1.65 3.21 21.97
N ASN A 2 -0.52 3.53 21.30
CA ASN A 2 -0.52 3.86 19.86
C ASN A 2 0.01 2.77 18.92
N GLN A 3 0.77 1.76 19.41
CA GLN A 3 1.31 0.70 18.55
C GLN A 3 0.22 -0.19 17.96
N ASP A 4 -0.74 -0.66 18.78
CA ASP A 4 -1.85 -1.49 18.32
C ASP A 4 -2.70 -0.82 17.21
N ARG A 5 -2.87 0.51 17.27
CA ARG A 5 -3.62 1.26 16.24
C ARG A 5 -2.83 1.31 14.93
N THR A 6 -1.53 1.59 15.00
CA THR A 6 -0.67 1.64 13.81
C THR A 6 -0.57 0.28 13.13
N GLU A 7 -0.42 -0.80 13.91
CA GLU A 7 -0.38 -2.17 13.38
C GLU A 7 -1.67 -2.53 12.66
N ARG A 8 -2.83 -2.29 13.27
CA ARG A 8 -4.14 -2.51 12.62
C ARG A 8 -4.33 -1.71 11.34
N ILE A 9 -3.90 -0.46 11.31
CA ILE A 9 -3.95 0.37 10.09
C ILE A 9 -3.08 -0.25 8.99
N ARG A 10 -1.88 -0.73 9.34
CA ARG A 10 -0.97 -1.36 8.38
C ARG A 10 -1.51 -2.70 7.87
N GLU A 11 -2.10 -3.51 8.75
CA GLU A 11 -2.78 -4.75 8.37
C GLU A 11 -3.92 -4.49 7.39
N ASN A 12 -4.80 -3.55 7.73
CA ASN A 12 -5.90 -3.15 6.84
C ASN A 12 -5.37 -2.66 5.49
N ASN A 13 -4.35 -1.80 5.49
CA ASN A 13 -3.74 -1.31 4.25
C ASN A 13 -3.12 -2.44 3.43
N ALA A 14 -2.46 -3.41 4.07
CA ALA A 14 -1.85 -4.54 3.38
C ALA A 14 -2.91 -5.45 2.73
N GLU A 15 -4.02 -5.72 3.42
CA GLU A 15 -5.15 -6.47 2.86
C GLU A 15 -5.81 -5.71 1.71
N THR A 16 -6.13 -4.42 1.90
CA THR A 16 -6.77 -3.60 0.87
C THR A 16 -5.91 -3.51 -0.39
N ILE A 17 -4.60 -3.30 -0.25
CA ILE A 17 -3.72 -3.17 -1.40
C ILE A 17 -3.58 -4.50 -2.15
N THR A 18 -3.38 -5.61 -1.45
CA THR A 18 -3.28 -6.91 -2.12
C THR A 18 -4.59 -7.35 -2.78
N TRP A 19 -5.73 -6.93 -2.23
CA TRP A 19 -7.04 -7.11 -2.85
C TRP A 19 -7.20 -6.26 -4.13
N ILE A 20 -6.90 -4.96 -4.09
CA ILE A 20 -6.98 -4.06 -5.26
C ILE A 20 -6.09 -4.56 -6.40
N LEU A 21 -4.88 -5.01 -6.08
CA LEU A 21 -3.93 -5.50 -7.07
C LEU A 21 -4.25 -6.90 -7.58
N GLY A 22 -5.16 -7.63 -6.92
CA GLY A 22 -5.45 -9.03 -7.24
C GLY A 22 -4.22 -9.94 -7.12
N THR A 23 -3.25 -9.57 -6.28
CA THR A 23 -2.01 -10.36 -6.10
C THR A 23 -2.31 -11.64 -5.32
N THR A 24 -1.65 -12.73 -5.70
CA THR A 24 -1.77 -14.04 -5.04
C THR A 24 -0.39 -14.65 -4.81
N GLY A 25 -0.32 -15.72 -4.00
CA GLY A 25 0.91 -16.46 -3.74
C GLY A 25 2.05 -15.57 -3.21
N GLU A 26 3.25 -15.77 -3.73
CA GLU A 26 4.47 -15.07 -3.29
C GLU A 26 4.37 -13.55 -3.43
N ALA A 27 3.74 -13.04 -4.49
CA ALA A 27 3.59 -11.59 -4.72
C ALA A 27 2.72 -10.94 -3.64
N LYS A 28 1.67 -11.64 -3.20
CA LYS A 28 0.80 -11.21 -2.09
C LYS A 28 1.60 -11.12 -0.80
N GLU A 29 2.36 -12.15 -0.47
CA GLU A 29 3.16 -12.19 0.76
C GLU A 29 4.24 -11.10 0.77
N LYS A 30 5.00 -10.94 -0.31
CA LYS A 30 6.00 -9.87 -0.45
C LYS A 30 5.39 -8.49 -0.27
N THR A 31 4.24 -8.24 -0.89
CA THR A 31 3.52 -6.96 -0.79
C THR A 31 3.02 -6.71 0.64
N LYS A 32 2.41 -7.72 1.27
CA LYS A 32 1.92 -7.62 2.65
C LYS A 32 3.05 -7.33 3.62
N SER A 33 4.10 -8.14 3.62
CA SER A 33 5.24 -7.97 4.53
C SER A 33 5.83 -6.57 4.40
N TYR A 34 6.03 -6.09 3.17
CA TYR A 34 6.60 -4.75 2.97
C TYR A 34 5.69 -3.64 3.53
N ILE A 35 4.37 -3.74 3.35
CA ILE A 35 3.43 -2.73 3.89
C ILE A 35 3.35 -2.80 5.41
N LEU A 36 3.42 -3.99 6.01
CA LEU A 36 3.44 -4.16 7.46
C LEU A 36 4.72 -3.54 8.08
N ASP A 37 5.86 -3.76 7.44
CA ASP A 37 7.15 -3.28 7.96
C ASP A 37 7.35 -1.79 7.71
N HIS A 38 7.02 -1.31 6.50
CA HIS A 38 7.40 0.02 6.02
C HIS A 38 6.21 0.95 5.74
N GLY A 39 4.99 0.42 5.68
CA GLY A 39 3.79 1.18 5.34
C GLY A 39 3.55 1.34 3.83
N ILE A 40 2.33 1.75 3.50
CA ILE A 40 1.82 1.85 2.13
C ILE A 40 2.56 2.90 1.27
N LYS A 41 2.97 4.03 1.85
CA LYS A 41 3.73 5.06 1.12
C LYS A 41 5.06 4.53 0.62
N ALA A 42 5.83 3.93 1.54
CA ALA A 42 7.12 3.34 1.21
C ALA A 42 6.96 2.25 0.14
N PHE A 43 5.90 1.44 0.24
CA PHE A 43 5.55 0.48 -0.80
C PHE A 43 5.34 1.16 -2.16
N LEU A 44 4.45 2.16 -2.28
CA LEU A 44 4.18 2.83 -3.55
C LEU A 44 5.41 3.57 -4.13
N LEU A 45 6.32 4.03 -3.27
CA LEU A 45 7.57 4.68 -3.70
C LEU A 45 8.60 3.66 -4.19
N HIS A 46 8.71 2.51 -3.54
CA HIS A 46 9.83 1.57 -3.70
C HIS A 46 9.43 0.19 -4.23
N TYR A 47 8.19 -0.04 -4.65
CA TYR A 47 7.69 -1.37 -5.06
C TYR A 47 8.56 -2.10 -6.10
N LYS A 48 9.32 -1.37 -6.94
CA LYS A 48 10.25 -1.97 -7.90
C LYS A 48 11.39 -2.76 -7.26
N SER A 49 11.73 -2.50 -5.99
CA SER A 49 12.74 -3.26 -5.25
C SER A 49 12.23 -4.61 -4.72
N LEU A 50 10.93 -4.90 -4.86
CA LEU A 50 10.33 -6.16 -4.40
C LEU A 50 10.53 -7.32 -5.38
N GLU A 51 11.11 -7.07 -6.56
CA GLU A 51 11.37 -8.07 -7.60
C GLU A 51 10.12 -8.90 -7.95
N LEU A 52 8.96 -8.22 -8.03
CA LEU A 52 7.70 -8.84 -8.43
C LEU A 52 7.67 -9.09 -9.95
N ALA A 53 6.72 -9.93 -10.39
CA ALA A 53 6.48 -10.12 -11.81
C ALA A 53 6.15 -8.78 -12.50
N THR A 54 6.47 -8.68 -13.80
CA THR A 54 6.22 -7.46 -14.59
C THR A 54 4.76 -7.01 -14.51
N GLU A 55 3.83 -7.95 -14.59
CA GLU A 55 2.39 -7.67 -14.50
C GLU A 55 2.01 -7.02 -13.15
N ASP A 56 2.52 -7.55 -12.04
CA ASP A 56 2.26 -6.99 -10.71
C ASP A 56 2.89 -5.61 -10.55
N ASN A 57 4.11 -5.43 -11.06
CA ASN A 57 4.78 -4.12 -11.09
C ASN A 57 3.99 -3.08 -11.92
N GLU A 58 3.38 -3.49 -13.02
CA GLU A 58 2.53 -2.62 -13.83
C GLU A 58 1.25 -2.22 -13.08
N LYS A 59 0.57 -3.17 -12.44
CA LYS A 59 -0.61 -2.92 -11.60
C LYS A 59 -0.32 -1.93 -10.48
N ILE A 60 0.81 -2.11 -9.77
CA ILE A 60 1.24 -1.18 -8.71
C ILE A 60 1.58 0.20 -9.30
N GLY A 61 2.20 0.24 -10.48
CA GLY A 61 2.46 1.49 -11.19
C GLY A 61 1.19 2.23 -11.59
N VAL A 62 0.14 1.52 -12.01
CA VAL A 62 -1.19 2.09 -12.29
C VAL A 62 -1.80 2.65 -11.00
N LEU A 63 -1.83 1.86 -9.93
CA LEU A 63 -2.35 2.28 -8.64
C LEU A 63 -1.66 3.55 -8.13
N LYS A 64 -0.32 3.59 -8.22
CA LYS A 64 0.49 4.77 -7.89
C LYS A 64 0.04 6.00 -8.67
N ARG A 65 -0.21 5.88 -9.98
CA ARG A 65 -0.67 7.00 -10.81
C ARG A 65 -2.08 7.46 -10.43
N VAL A 66 -3.01 6.52 -10.24
CA VAL A 66 -4.38 6.83 -9.82
C VAL A 66 -4.35 7.65 -8.53
N ILE A 67 -3.62 7.16 -7.53
CA ILE A 67 -3.48 7.81 -6.24
C ILE A 67 -2.88 9.23 -6.38
N LYS A 68 -1.80 9.39 -7.17
CA LYS A 68 -1.22 10.72 -7.44
C LYS A 68 -2.19 11.68 -8.14
N THR A 69 -3.02 11.17 -9.05
CA THR A 69 -3.99 12.02 -9.77
C THR A 69 -5.08 12.53 -8.84
N PHE A 70 -5.53 11.73 -7.87
CA PHE A 70 -6.59 12.12 -6.94
C PHE A 70 -6.09 12.97 -5.77
N ASP A 71 -4.86 12.76 -5.29
CA ASP A 71 -4.35 13.41 -4.07
C ASP A 71 -3.16 14.37 -4.32
N GLY A 72 -2.81 14.62 -5.59
CA GLY A 72 -1.74 15.54 -6.01
C GLY A 72 -0.32 15.01 -5.78
N ASP A 73 -0.01 14.48 -4.60
CA ASP A 73 1.29 13.89 -4.28
C ASP A 73 1.17 12.69 -3.32
N ILE A 74 1.92 11.61 -3.61
CA ILE A 74 1.98 10.44 -2.73
C ILE A 74 2.66 10.75 -1.40
N GLU A 75 3.57 11.72 -1.39
CA GLU A 75 4.30 12.12 -0.19
C GLU A 75 3.34 12.77 0.83
N THR A 76 2.27 13.42 0.37
CA THR A 76 1.31 14.15 1.22
C THR A 76 0.13 13.31 1.70
N ILE A 77 -0.12 12.12 1.13
CA ILE A 77 -1.31 11.31 1.43
C ILE A 77 -1.37 10.88 2.88
N ASN A 78 -2.41 11.18 3.63
CA ASN A 78 -2.54 10.65 4.98
C ASN A 78 -3.55 9.49 4.99
N PHE A 79 -3.06 8.26 4.86
CA PHE A 79 -3.88 7.05 5.00
C PHE A 79 -4.30 6.77 6.45
N GLY A 80 -3.93 7.63 7.41
CA GLY A 80 -4.13 7.43 8.85
C GLY A 80 -5.45 7.96 9.43
N ASP A 81 -6.19 8.80 8.69
CA ASP A 81 -7.36 9.52 9.23
C ASP A 81 -8.63 9.30 8.37
N MET A 82 -9.04 8.04 8.17
CA MET A 82 -10.39 7.69 7.69
C MET A 82 -11.30 7.26 8.84
N ASP A 83 -11.25 8.00 9.95
CA ASP A 83 -12.26 7.96 11.01
C ASP A 83 -12.25 9.30 11.73
N GLU A 84 -12.92 10.31 11.16
CA GLU A 84 -13.63 11.35 11.91
C GLU A 84 -14.59 12.05 10.94
N GLY A 85 -15.88 11.90 11.20
CA GLY A 85 -16.93 12.13 10.21
C GLY A 85 -17.31 13.58 9.95
N CYS A 86 -18.17 13.71 8.93
CA CYS A 86 -19.24 14.69 8.86
C CYS A 86 -20.42 14.06 8.11
#